data_AF-A0A965NK65-F1
#
_entry.id   AF-A0A965NK65-F1
#
_cell.length_a   1.000
_cell.length_b   1.000
_cell.length_c   1.000
_cell.angle_alpha   90.00
_cell.angle_beta   90.00
_cell.angle_gamma   90.00
#
_symmetry.space_group_name_H-M   'P 1'
#
loop_
_entity.id
_entity.type
_entity.pdbx_description
1 polymer ?
#
loop_
_entity_poly.entity_id
_entity_poly.type
_entity_poly.pdbx_seq_one_letter_code
_entity_poly.pdbx_strand_id
1 'polypeptide(L)' 'MLSFLAIFLAQAPTRLPETVVIETRQATPLAEASPSVSRLDVTSASESGLTTLTSLLGGAPGVYASEQSGEGSVGSLFLR' A
#
# COMPACT_ATOMS: atom_id res chain seq x y z
N MET A 1 -16.81 17.79 36.21
CA MET A 1 -16.01 16.62 35.77
C MET A 1 -16.36 16.13 34.36
N LEU A 2 -17.59 16.28 33.84
CA LEU A 2 -17.93 15.89 32.46
C LEU A 2 -17.17 16.65 31.36
N SER A 3 -16.88 17.95 31.52
CA SER A 3 -16.19 18.73 30.48
C SER A 3 -14.76 18.27 30.21
N PHE A 4 -14.03 17.79 31.22
CA PHE A 4 -12.66 17.30 31.03
C PHE A 4 -12.62 16.01 30.22
N LEU A 5 -13.58 15.10 30.47
CA LEU A 5 -13.71 13.86 29.70
C LEU A 5 -14.07 14.17 28.24
N ALA A 6 -14.98 15.11 28.00
CA ALA A 6 -15.36 15.52 26.65
C ALA A 6 -14.19 16.11 25.85
N ILE A 7 -13.34 16.93 26.48
CA ILE A 7 -12.13 17.48 25.85
C ILE A 7 -11.12 16.35 25.57
N PHE A 8 -10.96 15.39 26.49
CA PHE A 8 -10.01 14.29 26.32
C PHE A 8 -10.42 13.33 25.18
N LEU A 9 -11.72 13.03 25.03
CA LEU A 9 -12.20 12.25 23.88
C LEU A 9 -12.10 13.03 22.56
N ALA A 10 -12.28 14.36 22.58
CA ALA A 10 -12.12 15.20 21.40
C ALA A 10 -10.65 15.34 20.94
N GLN A 11 -9.68 15.03 21.80
CA GLN A 11 -8.24 14.99 21.49
C GLN A 11 -7.78 13.61 20.99
N ALA A 12 -8.68 12.63 20.86
CA ALA A 12 -8.32 11.35 20.28
C ALA A 12 -7.87 11.58 18.82
N PRO A 13 -6.64 11.18 18.45
CA PRO A 13 -6.13 11.38 17.09
C PRO A 13 -7.10 10.70 16.13
N THR A 14 -7.76 11.51 15.30
CA THR A 14 -8.68 11.00 14.28
C THR A 14 -7.82 10.30 13.24
N ARG A 15 -7.69 8.98 13.37
CA ARG A 15 -6.95 8.17 12.40
C ARG A 15 -7.79 8.14 11.13
N LEU A 16 -7.35 8.88 10.11
CA LEU A 16 -7.97 8.78 8.80
C LEU A 16 -7.85 7.33 8.31
N PRO A 17 -8.93 6.77 7.72
CA PRO A 17 -8.85 5.43 7.15
C PRO A 17 -7.82 5.43 6.03
N GLU A 18 -7.09 4.32 5.89
CA GLU A 18 -6.24 4.11 4.72
C GLU A 18 -7.12 4.05 3.47
N THR A 19 -6.69 4.72 2.41
CA THR A 19 -7.46 4.85 1.17
C THR A 19 -6.69 4.34 -0.04
N VAL A 20 -7.42 3.85 -1.03
CA VAL A 20 -6.91 3.41 -2.34
C VAL A 20 -7.64 4.16 -3.46
N VAL A 21 -6.96 4.42 -4.56
CA VAL A 21 -7.51 5.15 -5.74
C VAL A 21 -7.52 4.29 -7.01
N ILE A 22 -6.85 3.13 -6.98
CA ILE A 22 -6.45 2.39 -8.18
C ILE A 22 -7.65 1.78 -8.92
N GLU A 23 -8.67 1.34 -8.19
CA GLU A 23 -9.87 0.72 -8.77
C GLU A 23 -10.94 1.75 -9.16
N THR A 24 -11.27 2.67 -8.26
CA THR A 24 -12.43 3.56 -8.39
C THR A 24 -12.09 4.92 -9.01
N ARG A 25 -10.81 5.22 -9.22
CA ARG A 25 -10.28 6.56 -9.56
C ARG A 25 -10.70 7.65 -8.58
N GLN A 26 -11.18 7.25 -7.41
CA GLN A 26 -11.58 8.11 -6.30
C GLN A 26 -10.94 7.55 -5.03
N ALA A 27 -10.68 8.38 -4.02
CA ALA A 27 -10.18 7.87 -2.76
C ALA A 27 -11.28 7.05 -2.05
N THR A 28 -11.08 5.75 -1.93
CA THR A 28 -12.01 4.81 -1.29
C THR A 28 -11.29 4.13 -0.12
N PRO A 29 -11.94 3.91 1.04
CA PRO A 29 -11.32 3.17 2.14
C PRO A 29 -10.84 1.79 1.70
N LEU A 30 -9.67 1.35 2.18
CA LEU A 30 -9.10 0.04 1.82
C LEU A 30 -10.03 -1.12 2.17
N ALA A 31 -10.82 -0.99 3.24
CA ALA A 31 -11.81 -2.00 3.65
C ALA A 31 -12.94 -2.21 2.62
N GLU A 32 -13.13 -1.25 1.71
CA GLU A 32 -14.14 -1.28 0.65
C GLU A 32 -13.52 -1.63 -0.72
N ALA A 33 -12.21 -1.83 -0.79
CA ALA A 33 -11.52 -2.18 -2.03
C ALA A 33 -11.83 -3.63 -2.46
N SER A 34 -11.81 -3.89 -3.77
CA SER A 34 -11.95 -5.25 -4.28
C SER A 34 -10.85 -6.18 -3.74
N PRO A 35 -11.14 -7.48 -3.54
CA PRO A 35 -10.15 -8.48 -3.15
C PRO A 35 -8.94 -8.61 -4.10
N SER A 36 -9.08 -8.10 -5.34
CA SER A 36 -8.00 -8.07 -6.33
C SER A 36 -7.02 -6.90 -6.13
N VAL A 37 -7.30 -5.98 -5.21
CA VAL A 37 -6.42 -4.85 -4.89
C VAL A 37 -5.45 -5.27 -3.79
N SER A 38 -4.16 -5.28 -4.11
CA SER A 38 -3.09 -5.52 -3.13
C SER A 38 -2.35 -4.22 -2.81
N ARG A 39 -2.12 -3.98 -1.52
CA ARG A 39 -1.30 -2.87 -1.03
C ARG A 39 0.10 -3.38 -0.69
N LEU A 40 1.11 -2.66 -1.17
CA LEU A 40 2.50 -2.93 -0.86
C LEU A 40 3.06 -1.73 -0.10
N ASP A 41 3.63 -1.99 1.08
CA ASP A 41 4.19 -0.94 1.95
C ASP A 41 5.68 -0.77 1.67
N VAL A 42 6.04 0.40 1.14
CA VAL A 42 7.41 0.77 0.78
C VAL A 42 8.36 0.76 1.99
N THR A 43 7.86 1.09 3.18
CA THR A 43 8.66 1.10 4.41
C THR A 43 9.10 -0.32 4.73
N SER A 44 8.13 -1.24 4.79
CA SER A 44 8.40 -2.66 5.03
C SER A 44 9.28 -3.28 3.93
N ALA A 45 9.08 -2.86 2.67
CA ALA A 45 9.89 -3.31 1.55
C ALA A 45 11.36 -2.88 1.69
N SER A 46 11.56 -1.62 2.07
CA SER A 46 12.90 -1.05 2.28
C SER A 46 13.61 -1.71 3.45
N GLU A 47 12.90 -1.95 4.56
CA GLU A 47 13.42 -2.69 5.72
C GLU A 47 13.78 -4.14 5.37
N SER A 48 13.06 -4.73 4.42
CA SER A 48 13.32 -6.09 3.91
C SER A 48 14.42 -6.14 2.83
N GLY A 49 15.03 -5.00 2.48
CA GLY A 49 16.09 -4.92 1.47
C GLY A 49 15.61 -4.97 0.02
N LEU A 50 14.32 -4.79 -0.24
CA LEU A 50 13.75 -4.71 -1.58
C LEU A 50 13.99 -3.32 -2.15
N THR A 51 14.85 -3.22 -3.16
CA THR A 51 15.31 -1.95 -3.74
C THR A 51 14.70 -1.64 -5.10
N THR A 52 13.93 -2.58 -5.68
CA THR A 52 13.34 -2.44 -7.02
C THR A 52 11.85 -2.72 -6.98
N LEU A 53 11.07 -2.02 -7.81
CA LEU A 53 9.62 -2.26 -7.92
C LEU A 53 9.32 -3.71 -8.33
N THR A 54 10.16 -4.30 -9.18
CA THR A 54 10.02 -5.69 -9.63
C THR A 54 10.21 -6.67 -8.47
N SER A 55 11.20 -6.44 -7.61
CA SER A 55 11.43 -7.26 -6.41
C SER A 55 10.28 -7.16 -5.41
N LEU A 56 9.70 -5.98 -5.26
CA LEU A 56 8.52 -5.74 -4.41
C LEU A 56 7.27 -6.42 -4.96
N LEU A 57 6.99 -6.24 -6.25
CA LEU A 57 5.80 -6.78 -6.90
C LEU A 57 5.88 -8.31 -7.07
N GLY A 58 7.07 -8.90 -7.18
CA GLY A 58 7.26 -10.34 -7.25
C GLY A 58 6.80 -11.11 -6.00
N GLY A 59 6.63 -10.43 -4.86
CA GLY A 59 6.07 -11.01 -3.65
C GLY A 59 4.53 -11.03 -3.60
N ALA A 60 3.85 -10.36 -4.54
CA ALA A 60 2.41 -10.26 -4.55
C ALA A 60 1.75 -11.51 -5.17
N PRO A 61 0.60 -11.99 -4.62
CA PRO A 61 -0.10 -13.15 -5.17
C PRO A 61 -0.56 -12.93 -6.62
N GLY A 62 -0.37 -13.94 -7.47
CA GLY A 62 -0.82 -13.88 -8.87
C GLY A 62 0.04 -12.97 -9.76
N VAL A 63 1.20 -12.53 -9.27
CA VAL A 63 2.15 -11.70 -9.99
C VAL A 63 3.39 -12.51 -10.32
N TYR A 64 3.80 -12.48 -11.59
CA TYR A 64 5.13 -12.89 -12.01
C TYR A 64 5.91 -11.66 -12.45
N ALA A 65 7.08 -11.46 -11.86
CA ALA A 65 7.91 -10.29 -12.09
C ALA A 65 9.30 -10.73 -12.58
N SER A 66 9.81 -10.06 -13.62
CA SER A 66 11.12 -10.32 -14.20
C SER A 66 11.89 -9.02 -14.33
N GLU A 67 13.13 -8.99 -13.85
CA GLU A 67 13.97 -7.81 -13.89
C GLU A 67 15.21 -8.07 -14.76
N GLN A 68 15.50 -7.13 -15.66
CA GLN A 68 16.77 -7.04 -16.36
C GLN A 68 17.55 -5.87 -15.77
N SER A 69 18.57 -6.17 -14.96
CA SER A 69 19.44 -5.17 -14.33
C SER A 69 20.57 -4.74 -15.26
N GLY A 70 21.07 -3.51 -15.10
CA GLY A 70 22.15 -2.93 -15.91
C GLY A 70 21.83 -1.51 -16.37
N GLU A 71 22.63 -0.98 -17.29
CA GLU A 71 22.34 0.30 -17.95
C GLU A 71 21.07 0.14 -18.80
N GLY A 72 20.08 1.01 -18.58
CA GLY A 72 18.76 0.87 -19.20
C GLY A 72 17.90 -0.24 -18.57
N SER A 73 18.01 -0.46 -17.26
CA SER A 73 17.26 -1.48 -16.52
C SER A 73 15.75 -1.43 -16.79
N VAL A 74 15.16 -2.62 -16.98
CA VAL A 74 13.73 -2.80 -17.28
C VAL A 74 13.14 -3.87 -16.36
N GLY A 75 11.92 -3.61 -15.86
CA GLY A 75 11.10 -4.60 -15.17
C GLY A 75 9.89 -4.97 -16.01
N SER A 76 9.57 -6.27 -16.09
CA SER A 76 8.35 -6.80 -16.72
C SER A 76 7.46 -7.43 -15.67
N LEU A 77 6.16 -7.16 -15.76
CA LEU A 77 5.13 -7.65 -14.84
C LEU A 77 4.06 -8.41 -15.61
N PHE A 78 3.74 -9.62 -15.15
CA PHE A 78 2.69 -10.46 -15.70
C PHE A 78 1.67 -10.74 -14.60
N LEU A 79 0.41 -10.40 -14.87
CA LEU A 79 -0.72 -10.46 -13.94
C LEU A 79 -1.76 -11.44 -14.52
N ARG A 80 -2.44 -12.20 -13.66
CA ARG A 80 -3.55 -13.08 -14.08
C ARG A 80 -4.87 -12.32 -14.18
#